data_AF-A0A2A4KGJ2-F1
#
_entry.id   AF-A0A2A4KGJ2-F1
#
_cell.length_a   1.000
_cell.length_b   1.000
_cell.length_c   1.000
_cell.angle_alpha   90.00
_cell.angle_beta   90.00
_cell.angle_gamma   90.00
#
_symmetry.space_group_name_H-M   'P 1'
#
loop_
_entity.id
_entity.type
_entity.pdbx_description
1 polymer ?
#
loop_
_entity_poly.entity_id
_entity_poly.type
_entity_poly.pdbx_seq_one_letter_code
_entity_poly.pdbx_strand_id
1 'polypeptide(L)' 'MTQIDIDDEALERAMTLSKARTKKETVNIALRFYAEQQERAARISRHFERARDWGAVEDAERRHRAEKDGR' A
#
# COMPACT_ATOMS: atom_id res chain seq x y z
N MET A 1 -14.82 -7.93 27.40
CA MET A 1 -14.39 -6.54 27.12
C MET A 1 -12.90 -6.59 26.86
N THR A 2 -12.46 -6.13 25.70
CA THR A 2 -11.02 -6.10 25.36
C THR A 2 -10.51 -4.70 25.63
N GLN A 3 -9.43 -4.58 26.40
CA GLN A 3 -8.80 -3.30 26.72
C GLN A 3 -7.50 -3.18 25.92
N ILE A 4 -7.40 -2.13 25.12
CA ILE A 4 -6.26 -1.80 24.27
C ILE A 4 -6.00 -0.32 24.50
N ASP A 5 -4.76 0.03 24.83
CA ASP A 5 -4.36 1.42 24.94
C ASP A 5 -4.24 2.04 23.54
N ILE A 6 -4.88 3.20 23.36
CA ILE A 6 -4.90 3.96 22.11
C ILE A 6 -4.50 5.38 22.45
N ASP A 7 -3.63 5.96 21.64
CA ASP A 7 -3.31 7.38 21.70
C ASP A 7 -4.59 8.21 21.46
N ASP A 8 -4.97 9.01 22.46
CA ASP A 8 -6.22 9.80 22.42
C ASP A 8 -6.19 10.89 21.35
N GLU A 9 -5.02 11.46 21.02
CA GLU A 9 -4.88 12.46 19.96
C GLU A 9 -5.05 11.83 18.58
N ALA A 10 -4.45 10.65 18.36
CA ALA A 10 -4.63 9.89 17.14
C ALA A 10 -6.09 9.46 16.95
N LEU A 11 -6.75 9.06 18.05
CA LEU A 11 -8.16 8.69 18.05
C LEU A 11 -9.06 9.88 17.72
N GLU A 12 -8.81 11.05 18.31
CA GLU A 12 -9.57 12.27 18.03
C GLU A 12 -9.43 12.69 16.56
N ARG A 13 -8.21 12.69 16.01
CA ARG A 13 -7.96 12.98 14.59
C ARG A 13 -8.71 12.00 13.68
N ALA A 14 -8.68 10.71 14.00
CA ALA A 14 -9.41 9.69 13.25
C ALA A 14 -10.94 9.90 13.35
N MET A 15 -11.45 10.30 14.52
CA MET A 15 -12.86 10.68 14.70
C MET A 15 -13.25 11.86 13.83
N THR A 16 -12.44 12.93 13.80
CA THR A 16 -12.66 14.10 12.94
C THR A 16 -12.69 13.73 11.45
N LEU A 17 -11.71 12.94 10.99
CA LEU A 17 -11.61 12.53 9.59
C LEU A 17 -12.75 11.61 9.16
N SER A 18 -13.15 10.68 10.02
CA SER A 18 -14.24 9.73 9.73
C SER A 18 -15.63 10.29 10.00
N LYS A 19 -15.74 11.43 10.72
CA LYS A 19 -17.00 11.98 11.25
C LYS A 19 -17.78 10.99 12.13
N ALA A 20 -17.09 10.00 12.69
CA ALA A 20 -17.67 8.99 13.56
C ALA A 20 -18.08 9.61 14.90
N ARG A 21 -19.19 9.13 15.46
CA ARG A 21 -19.75 9.67 16.71
C ARG A 21 -19.22 8.97 17.95
N THR A 22 -18.58 7.81 17.79
CA THR A 22 -18.08 7.00 18.91
C THR A 22 -16.67 6.48 18.67
N LYS A 23 -15.88 6.35 19.75
CA LYS A 23 -14.53 5.75 19.71
C LYS A 23 -14.54 4.36 19.05
N LYS A 24 -15.55 3.52 19.36
CA LYS A 24 -15.72 2.18 18.77
C LYS A 24 -15.92 2.22 17.26
N GLU A 25 -16.76 3.13 16.78
CA GLU A 25 -17.01 3.29 15.34
C GLU A 25 -15.73 3.71 14.60
N THR A 26 -14.98 4.66 15.16
CA THR A 26 -13.69 5.10 14.61
C THR A 26 -12.67 3.97 14.54
N VAL A 27 -12.52 3.20 15.60
CA VAL A 27 -11.60 2.06 15.63
C VAL A 27 -12.00 1.03 14.57
N ASN A 28 -13.29 0.73 14.44
CA ASN A 28 -13.75 -0.20 13.40
C ASN A 28 -13.48 0.30 11.97
N ILE A 29 -13.69 1.60 11.72
CA ILE A 29 -13.38 2.22 10.43
C ILE A 29 -11.88 2.15 10.16
N ALA A 30 -11.05 2.50 11.15
CA ALA A 30 -9.59 2.48 11.02
C ALA A 30 -9.05 1.06 10.75
N LEU A 31 -9.60 0.03 11.41
CA LEU A 31 -9.19 -1.36 11.19
C LEU A 31 -9.55 -1.86 9.78
N ARG A 32 -10.74 -1.50 9.28
CA ARG A 32 -11.14 -1.83 7.89
C ARG A 32 -10.24 -1.14 6.89
N PHE A 33 -10.00 0.16 7.09
CA PHE A 33 -9.10 0.93 6.24
C PHE A 33 -7.69 0.34 6.24
N TYR A 34 -7.15 -0.02 7.41
CA TYR A 34 -5.83 -0.65 7.50
C TYR A 34 -5.77 -1.99 6.74
N ALA A 35 -6.78 -2.85 6.91
CA ALA A 35 -6.86 -4.12 6.17
C ALA A 35 -6.92 -3.89 4.65
N GLU A 36 -7.76 -2.97 4.19
CA GLU A 36 -7.87 -2.62 2.76
C GLU A 36 -6.56 -2.08 2.19
N GLN A 37 -5.86 -1.22 2.95
CA GLN A 37 -4.56 -0.68 2.56
C GLN A 37 -3.49 -1.78 2.47
N GLN A 38 -3.48 -2.74 3.40
CA GLN A 38 -2.57 -3.88 3.37
C GLN A 38 -2.88 -4.84 2.22
N GLU A 39 -4.15 -5.15 1.96
CA GLU A 39 -4.55 -5.95 0.81
C GLU A 39 -4.14 -5.29 -0.51
N ARG A 40 -4.36 -3.98 -0.63
CA ARG A 40 -3.93 -3.21 -1.80
C ARG A 40 -2.41 -3.20 -1.93
N ALA A 41 -1.68 -3.00 -0.84
CA ALA A 41 -0.22 -3.05 -0.83
C ALA A 41 0.33 -4.44 -1.19
N ALA A 42 -0.34 -5.52 -0.77
CA ALA A 42 0.02 -6.89 -1.14
C ALA A 42 -0.27 -7.19 -2.62
N ARG A 43 -1.38 -6.68 -3.17
CA ARG A 43 -1.68 -6.76 -4.61
C ARG A 43 -0.68 -5.97 -5.43
N ILE A 44 -0.32 -4.77 -4.98
CA ILE A 44 0.73 -3.95 -5.58
C ILE A 44 2.09 -4.66 -5.47
N SER A 45 2.42 -5.25 -4.32
CA SER A 45 3.67 -6.01 -4.13
C SER A 45 3.76 -7.23 -5.06
N ARG A 46 2.65 -7.95 -5.31
CA ARG A 46 2.62 -9.00 -6.35
C ARG A 46 2.90 -8.46 -7.75
N HIS A 47 2.48 -7.23 -8.05
CA HIS A 47 2.82 -6.56 -9.31
C HIS A 47 4.25 -5.98 -9.31
N PHE A 48 4.77 -5.58 -8.15
CA PHE A 48 6.15 -5.10 -7.98
C PHE A 48 7.19 -6.23 -7.93
N GLU A 49 6.86 -7.43 -7.44
CA GLU A 49 7.69 -8.64 -7.63
C GLU A 49 7.79 -8.96 -9.12
N ARG A 50 6.67 -8.89 -9.83
CA ARG A 50 6.64 -8.99 -11.30
C ARG A 50 7.36 -7.84 -12.01
N ALA A 51 7.52 -6.69 -11.36
CA ALA A 51 8.31 -5.55 -11.83
C ALA A 51 9.78 -5.58 -11.35
N ARG A 52 10.12 -6.42 -10.37
CA ARG A 52 11.50 -6.71 -9.96
C ARG A 52 12.16 -7.74 -10.88
N ASP A 53 11.37 -8.65 -11.45
CA ASP A 53 11.78 -9.52 -12.56
C ASP A 53 11.83 -8.79 -13.93
N TRP A 54 11.44 -7.50 -13.99
CA TRP A 54 11.53 -6.66 -15.19
C TRP A 54 12.98 -6.21 -15.49
N GLY A 55 13.97 -7.08 -15.25
CA GLY A 55 15.25 -7.05 -15.97
C GLY A 55 15.09 -7.10 -17.50
N ALA A 56 13.86 -7.35 -17.98
CA ALA A 56 13.46 -7.25 -19.38
C ALA A 56 13.48 -5.82 -19.97
N VAL A 57 13.42 -4.72 -19.19
CA VAL A 57 13.50 -3.34 -19.76
C VAL A 57 14.95 -3.09 -20.15
N GLU A 58 15.86 -3.35 -19.22
CA GLU A 58 17.29 -3.16 -19.39
C GLU A 58 17.87 -4.12 -20.44
N ASP A 59 17.36 -5.35 -20.52
CA ASP A 59 17.71 -6.30 -21.58
C ASP A 59 17.13 -5.92 -22.95
N ALA A 60 15.92 -5.37 -23.02
CA ALA A 60 15.35 -4.87 -24.27
C ALA A 60 16.13 -3.67 -24.80
N GLU A 61 16.57 -2.76 -23.92
CA GLU A 61 17.36 -1.59 -24.31
C GLU A 61 18.80 -1.96 -24.69
N ARG A 62 19.41 -2.96 -24.04
CA ARG A 62 20.70 -3.54 -24.47
C ARG A 62 20.60 -4.23 -25.83
N ARG A 63 19.58 -5.06 -26.06
CA ARG A 63 19.38 -5.74 -27.35
C ARG A 63 19.12 -4.75 -28.48
N HIS A 64 18.29 -3.73 -28.23
CA HIS A 64 17.99 -2.70 -29.21
C HIS A 64 19.21 -1.82 -29.56
N ARG A 65 20.13 -1.59 -28.62
CA ARG A 65 21.43 -0.92 -28.92
C ARG A 65 22.36 -1.83 -29.73
N ALA A 66 22.50 -3.09 -29.34
CA ALA A 66 23.33 -4.06 -30.07
C ALA A 66 22.86 -4.26 -31.53
N GLU A 67 21.55 -4.21 -31.77
CA GLU A 67 20.97 -4.27 -33.12
C GLU A 67 21.20 -2.99 -33.95
N LYS A 68 21.32 -1.82 -33.30
CA LYS A 68 21.59 -0.54 -33.99
C LYS A 68 23.07 -0.32 -34.28
N ASP A 69 23.96 -0.78 -33.42
CA ASP A 69 25.41 -0.61 -33.57
C ASP A 69 26.03 -1.66 -34.51
N GLY A 70 25.28 -2.71 -34.87
CA GLY A 70 25.70 -3.75 -35.82
C GLY A 70 25.36 -3.50 -37.30
N ARG A 71 24.97 -2.28 -37.68
CA ARG A 71 24.63 -1.91 -39.05
C ARG A 71 25.52 -0.80 -39.61
#